data_AF-A0A1B3W5K4-F1
#
_entry.id   AF-A0A1B3W5K4-F1
#
_cell.length_a   1.000
_cell.length_b   1.000
_cell.length_c   1.000
_cell.angle_alpha   90.00
_cell.angle_beta   90.00
_cell.angle_gamma   90.00
#
_symmetry.space_group_name_H-M   'P 1'
#
loop_
_entity.id
_entity.type
_entity.pdbx_description
1 polymer ?
#
loop_
_entity_poly.entity_id
_entity_poly.type
_entity_poly.pdbx_seq_one_letter_code
_entity_poly.pdbx_strand_id
1 'polypeptide(L)'
;MSGQARKRVDTSSETLRRMSGKELEALYEDFHRRVFAFYDGIDKLPASRRDAAQAAARRRAEPLIEQARAVHQERVRRLRLRARGWWIATVVVAVAGSAGIAWLALR
;
A
#
# COMPACT_ATOMS: atom_id res chain seq x y z
N MET A 1 -19.43 12.49 -26.13
CA MET A 1 -19.07 11.23 -26.81
C MET A 1 -18.20 10.41 -25.87
N SER A 2 -18.65 9.18 -25.57
CA SER A 2 -17.91 8.05 -24.98
C SER A 2 -17.36 8.29 -23.55
N GLY A 3 -17.97 7.75 -22.49
CA GLY A 3 -18.24 6.33 -22.33
C GLY A 3 -17.10 5.58 -21.61
N GLN A 4 -16.38 6.21 -20.67
CA GLN A 4 -15.63 5.44 -19.68
C GLN A 4 -16.58 5.13 -18.52
N ALA A 5 -17.29 4.01 -18.64
CA ALA A 5 -17.65 3.23 -17.46
C ALA A 5 -16.34 3.01 -16.70
N ARG A 6 -16.08 3.87 -15.69
CA ARG A 6 -14.91 3.79 -14.82
C ARG A 6 -14.97 2.41 -14.22
N LYS A 7 -14.18 1.46 -14.75
CA LYS A 7 -13.97 0.15 -14.14
C LYS A 7 -13.59 0.45 -12.70
N ARG A 8 -14.50 0.17 -11.76
CA ARG A 8 -14.14 0.06 -10.34
C ARG A 8 -12.99 -0.91 -10.32
N VAL A 9 -11.80 -0.42 -9.97
CA VAL A 9 -10.65 -1.30 -9.82
C VAL A 9 -11.00 -2.20 -8.66
N ASP A 10 -11.04 -3.51 -8.90
CA ASP A 10 -11.32 -4.48 -7.86
C ASP A 10 -10.12 -4.49 -6.90
N THR A 11 -10.33 -3.94 -5.70
CA THR A 11 -9.35 -3.93 -4.62
C THR A 11 -9.51 -5.12 -3.68
N SER A 12 -10.15 -6.20 -4.14
CA SER A 12 -10.18 -7.45 -3.39
C SER A 12 -8.76 -7.94 -3.07
N SER A 13 -8.59 -8.58 -1.91
CA SER A 13 -7.29 -9.07 -1.47
C SER A 13 -6.66 -10.07 -2.43
N GLU A 14 -7.46 -10.81 -3.19
CA GLU A 14 -6.98 -11.76 -4.20
C GLU A 14 -6.41 -11.04 -5.43
N THR A 15 -7.13 -10.04 -5.94
CA THR A 15 -6.68 -9.21 -7.07
C THR A 15 -5.40 -8.46 -6.71
N LEU A 16 -5.33 -7.85 -5.52
CA LEU A 16 -4.13 -7.17 -5.04
C LEU A 16 -2.93 -8.11 -4.85
N ARG A 17 -3.17 -9.37 -4.48
CA ARG A 17 -2.11 -10.39 -4.37
C ARG A 17 -1.53 -10.80 -5.73
N ARG A 18 -2.34 -10.80 -6.79
CA ARG A 18 -1.88 -11.13 -8.15
C ARG A 18 -1.10 -10.02 -8.83
N MET A 19 -1.31 -8.76 -8.41
CA MET A 19 -0.59 -7.61 -8.94
C MET A 19 0.91 -7.63 -8.62
N SER A 20 1.72 -7.17 -9.56
CA SER A 20 3.13 -6.88 -9.35
C SER A 20 3.34 -5.68 -8.41
N GLY A 21 4.55 -5.52 -7.88
CA GLY A 21 4.87 -4.39 -7.02
C GLY A 21 4.73 -3.03 -7.72
N LYS A 22 5.08 -2.95 -9.01
CA LYS A 22 4.93 -1.72 -9.82
C LYS A 22 3.47 -1.37 -10.05
N GLU A 23 2.62 -2.38 -10.30
CA GLU A 23 1.18 -2.17 -10.47
C GLU A 23 0.51 -1.71 -9.17
N LEU A 24 0.91 -2.29 -8.03
CA LEU A 24 0.44 -1.84 -6.71
C LEU A 24 0.85 -0.38 -6.42
N GLU A 25 2.08 0.01 -6.80
CA GLU A 25 2.53 1.40 -6.65
C GLU A 25 1.73 2.35 -7.54
N ALA A 26 1.58 2.03 -8.82
CA ALA A 26 0.82 2.85 -9.76
C ALA A 26 -0.64 3.00 -9.32
N LEU A 27 -1.25 1.93 -8.79
CA LEU A 27 -2.60 1.96 -8.25
C LEU A 27 -2.70 2.84 -6.99
N TYR A 28 -1.72 2.77 -6.10
CA TYR A 28 -1.66 3.62 -4.91
C TYR A 28 -1.54 5.11 -5.27
N GLU A 29 -0.67 5.45 -6.22
CA GLU A 29 -0.50 6.81 -6.73
C GLU A 29 -1.76 7.36 -7.42
N ASP A 30 -2.46 6.52 -8.20
CA ASP A 30 -3.74 6.90 -8.81
C ASP A 30 -4.81 7.17 -7.75
N PHE A 31 -4.89 6.37 -6.68
CA PHE A 31 -5.79 6.65 -5.57
C PHE A 31 -5.45 7.97 -4.87
N HIS A 32 -4.18 8.24 -4.58
CA HIS A 32 -3.77 9.52 -4.01
C HIS A 32 -4.18 10.69 -4.88
N ARG A 33 -3.89 10.63 -6.19
CA ARG A 33 -4.27 11.69 -7.13
C ARG A 33 -5.78 11.95 -7.11
N ARG A 34 -6.60 10.89 -7.10
CA ARG A 34 -8.07 11.00 -7.08
C ARG A 34 -8.59 11.55 -5.76
N VAL A 35 -7.99 11.16 -4.63
CA VAL A 35 -8.34 11.71 -3.31
C VAL A 35 -8.04 13.21 -3.28
N PHE A 36 -6.85 13.64 -3.72
CA PHE A 36 -6.49 15.06 -3.75
C PHE A 36 -7.38 15.87 -4.68
N ALA A 37 -7.82 15.31 -5.81
CA ALA A 37 -8.75 15.97 -6.71
C ALA A 37 -10.10 16.33 -6.04
N PHE A 38 -10.51 15.65 -4.97
CA PHE A 38 -11.71 16.04 -4.22
C PHE A 38 -11.52 17.27 -3.34
N TYR A 39 -10.28 17.57 -2.96
CA TYR A 39 -9.95 18.71 -2.11
C TYR A 39 -9.48 19.93 -2.92
N ASP A 40 -9.25 19.75 -4.23
CA ASP A 40 -8.76 20.82 -5.11
C ASP A 40 -9.73 22.01 -5.16
N GLY A 41 -9.19 23.20 -4.98
CA GLY A 41 -9.93 24.46 -5.03
C GLY A 41 -10.81 24.78 -3.80
N ILE A 42 -10.86 23.94 -2.77
CA ILE A 42 -11.62 24.24 -1.54
C ILE A 42 -11.02 25.44 -0.80
N ASP A 43 -9.69 25.59 -0.82
CA ASP A 43 -8.95 26.71 -0.26
C ASP A 43 -9.35 28.07 -0.85
N LYS A 44 -9.79 28.07 -2.12
CA LYS A 44 -10.25 29.26 -2.85
C LYS A 44 -11.68 29.68 -2.51
N LEU A 45 -12.44 28.85 -1.78
CA LEU A 45 -13.81 29.17 -1.39
C LEU A 45 -13.85 30.22 -0.26
N PRO A 46 -14.96 30.96 -0.10
CA PRO A 46 -15.19 31.79 1.07
C PRO A 46 -15.21 30.95 2.35
N ALA A 47 -14.70 31.49 3.46
CA ALA A 47 -14.58 30.78 4.74
C ALA A 47 -15.89 30.11 5.19
N SER A 48 -17.03 30.79 5.01
CA SER A 48 -18.38 30.27 5.34
C SER A 48 -18.79 29.01 4.59
N ARG A 49 -18.15 28.68 3.46
CA ARG A 49 -18.43 27.49 2.63
C ARG A 49 -17.32 26.45 2.67
N ARG A 50 -16.14 26.77 3.21
CA ARG A 50 -14.99 25.86 3.25
C ARG A 50 -15.27 24.61 4.05
N ASP A 51 -15.81 24.76 5.26
CA ASP A 51 -16.04 23.61 6.16
C ASP A 51 -17.04 22.62 5.57
N ALA A 52 -18.12 23.12 4.96
CA ALA A 52 -19.12 22.30 4.28
C ALA A 52 -18.53 21.58 3.04
N ALA A 53 -17.74 22.29 2.24
CA ALA A 53 -17.04 21.71 1.09
C ALA A 53 -16.02 20.64 1.51
N GLN A 54 -15.28 20.89 2.59
CA GLN A 54 -14.30 19.97 3.14
C GLN A 54 -14.95 18.71 3.72
N ALA A 55 -16.08 18.85 4.42
CA ALA A 55 -16.87 17.71 4.89
C ALA A 55 -17.43 16.88 3.72
N ALA A 56 -17.94 17.53 2.66
CA ALA A 56 -18.44 16.85 1.47
C ALA A 56 -17.32 16.13 0.70
N ALA A 57 -16.15 16.77 0.54
CA ALA A 57 -14.98 16.18 -0.08
C ALA A 57 -14.49 14.96 0.73
N ARG A 58 -14.45 15.08 2.06
CA ARG A 58 -14.07 13.97 2.95
C ARG A 58 -14.99 12.75 2.78
N ARG A 59 -16.31 12.95 2.80
CA ARG A 59 -17.28 11.86 2.57
C ARG A 59 -17.11 11.18 1.20
N ARG A 60 -16.71 11.93 0.17
CA ARG A 60 -16.45 11.40 -1.18
C ARG A 60 -15.10 10.68 -1.28
N ALA A 61 -14.09 11.15 -0.56
CA ALA A 61 -12.75 10.59 -0.54
C ALA A 61 -12.64 9.32 0.33
N GLU A 62 -13.44 9.21 1.39
CA GLU A 62 -13.45 8.10 2.36
C GLU A 62 -13.40 6.70 1.72
N PRO A 63 -14.26 6.34 0.75
CA PRO A 63 -14.17 5.02 0.10
C PRO A 63 -12.88 4.81 -0.72
N LEU A 64 -12.28 5.88 -1.27
CA LEU A 64 -11.00 5.77 -1.96
C LEU A 64 -9.83 5.64 -0.98
N ILE A 65 -9.93 6.27 0.19
CA ILE A 65 -8.93 6.15 1.26
C ILE A 65 -8.91 4.73 1.82
N GLU A 66 -10.07 4.10 1.99
CA GLU A 66 -10.17 2.69 2.40
C GLU A 66 -9.53 1.75 1.37
N GLN A 67 -9.80 1.99 0.09
CA GLN A 67 -9.19 1.24 -1.02
C GLN A 67 -7.65 1.43 -1.04
N ALA A 68 -7.17 2.67 -0.88
CA ALA A 68 -5.74 2.95 -0.79
C ALA A 68 -5.09 2.27 0.43
N ARG A 69 -5.77 2.20 1.58
CA ARG A 69 -5.30 1.43 2.75
C ARG A 69 -5.16 -0.05 2.45
N ALA A 70 -6.12 -0.65 1.75
CA ALA A 70 -6.04 -2.07 1.39
C ALA A 70 -4.80 -2.36 0.52
N VAL A 71 -4.53 -1.51 -0.47
CA VAL A 71 -3.32 -1.58 -1.31
C VAL A 71 -2.05 -1.44 -0.47
N HIS A 72 -2.01 -0.45 0.42
CA HIS A 72 -0.86 -0.20 1.28
C HIS A 72 -0.57 -1.37 2.23
N GLN A 73 -1.59 -1.95 2.84
CA GLN A 73 -1.44 -3.11 3.73
C GLN A 73 -0.84 -4.32 3.00
N GLU A 74 -1.24 -4.58 1.76
CA GLU A 74 -0.66 -5.68 0.97
C GLU A 74 0.82 -5.41 0.64
N ARG A 75 1.21 -4.16 0.32
CA ARG A 75 2.62 -3.78 0.18
C ARG A 75 3.42 -4.03 1.45
N VAL A 76 2.91 -3.60 2.60
CA VAL A 76 3.54 -3.81 3.91
C VAL A 76 3.65 -5.31 4.24
N ARG A 77 2.62 -6.10 3.93
CA ARG A 77 2.63 -7.54 4.11
C ARG A 77 3.77 -8.19 3.32
N ARG A 78 3.96 -7.84 2.04
CA ARG A 78 5.06 -8.35 1.22
C ARG A 78 6.43 -7.97 1.79
N LEU A 79 6.58 -6.74 2.27
CA LEU A 79 7.81 -6.31 2.95
C LEU A 79 8.09 -7.13 4.21
N ARG A 80 7.07 -7.38 5.04
CA ARG A 80 7.20 -8.22 6.23
C ARG A 80 7.58 -9.66 5.89
N LEU A 81 7.02 -10.23 4.82
CA LEU A 81 7.38 -11.57 4.36
C LEU A 81 8.84 -11.64 3.92
N ARG A 82 9.32 -10.64 3.19
CA ARG A 82 10.75 -10.53 2.84
C ARG A 82 11.61 -10.41 4.09
N ALA A 83 11.26 -9.50 5.01
CA ALA A 83 12.01 -9.33 6.26
C ALA A 83 12.09 -10.64 7.06
N ARG A 84 11.02 -11.43 7.12
CA ARG A 84 11.02 -12.77 7.72
C ARG A 84 11.96 -13.73 7.00
N GLY A 85 11.97 -13.75 5.66
CA GLY A 85 12.89 -14.58 4.88
C GLY A 85 14.35 -14.23 5.13
N TRP A 86 14.68 -12.94 5.21
CA TRP A 86 16.01 -12.47 5.57
C TRP A 86 16.40 -12.92 6.98
N TRP A 87 15.47 -12.84 7.94
CA TRP A 87 15.75 -13.32 9.28
C TRP A 87 16.04 -14.83 9.28
N ILE A 88 15.22 -15.65 8.60
CA ILE A 88 15.48 -17.09 8.48
C ILE A 88 16.87 -17.36 7.88
N ALA A 89 17.26 -16.65 6.82
CA ALA A 89 18.57 -16.80 6.20
C ALA A 89 19.72 -16.53 7.18
N THR A 90 19.63 -15.44 7.96
CA THR A 90 20.64 -15.11 8.98
C THR A 90 20.70 -16.18 10.08
N VAL A 91 19.56 -16.71 10.54
CA VAL A 91 19.55 -17.83 11.51
C VAL A 91 20.30 -19.03 10.94
N VAL A 92 20.00 -19.43 9.70
CA VAL A 92 20.62 -20.59 9.05
C VAL A 92 22.14 -20.41 8.95
N VAL A 93 22.59 -19.23 8.51
CA VAL A 93 24.02 -18.91 8.42
C VAL A 93 24.69 -18.96 9.80
N ALA A 94 24.06 -18.40 10.83
CA ALA A 94 24.59 -18.40 12.19
C ALA A 94 24.70 -19.83 12.76
N VAL A 95 23.69 -20.68 12.53
CA VAL A 95 23.70 -22.09 12.95
C VAL A 95 24.79 -22.87 12.21
N ALA A 96 24.88 -22.74 10.89
CA ALA A 96 25.90 -23.42 10.08
C ALA A 96 27.32 -22.98 10.48
N GLY A 97 27.54 -21.68 10.69
CA GLY A 97 28.82 -21.14 11.14
C GLY A 97 29.21 -21.66 12.53
N SER A 98 28.27 -21.65 13.48
CA SER A 98 28.49 -22.17 14.84
C SER A 98 28.83 -23.66 14.83
N ALA A 99 28.10 -24.44 14.04
CA ALA A 99 28.35 -25.87 13.88
C ALA A 99 29.73 -26.16 13.26
N GLY A 100 30.15 -25.37 12.27
CA GLY A 100 31.48 -25.47 11.66
C GLY A 100 32.61 -25.18 12.65
N ILE A 101 32.47 -24.13 13.46
CA ILE A 101 33.44 -23.79 14.51
C ILE A 101 33.51 -24.89 15.56
N ALA A 102 32.36 -25.40 16.02
CA ALA A 102 32.31 -26.48 16.99
C ALA A 102 32.97 -27.75 16.44
N TRP A 103 32.69 -28.13 15.19
CA TRP A 103 33.31 -29.29 14.55
C TRP A 103 34.84 -29.14 14.46
N LEU A 104 35.34 -27.96 14.11
CA LEU A 104 36.78 -27.68 14.09
C LEU A 104 37.41 -27.75 15.49
N ALA A 105 36.70 -27.31 16.53
CA ALA A 105 37.19 -27.34 17.91
C ALA A 105 37.18 -28.77 18.51
N LEU A 106 36.34 -29.65 17.99
CA LEU A 106 36.22 -31.06 18.41
C LEU A 106 37.14 -32.01 17.62
N ARG A 107 37.83 -31.52 16.59
CA ARG A 107 38.76 -32.28 15.75
C ARG A 107 40.20 -31.99 16.14
#